data_AF-A0A6H5FTS3-F1
#
_entry.id   AF-A0A6H5FTS3-F1
#
_cell.length_a   1.000
_cell.length_b   1.000
_cell.length_c   1.000
_cell.angle_alpha   90.00
_cell.angle_beta   90.00
_cell.angle_gamma   90.00
#
_symmetry.space_group_name_H-M   'P 1'
#
loop_
_entity.id
_entity.type
_entity.pdbx_description
1 polymer ?
#
loop_
_entity_poly.entity_id
_entity_poly.type
_entity_poly.pdbx_seq_one_letter_code
_entity_poly.pdbx_strand_id
1 'polypeptide(L)'
;MAAAVGTAGTTGGTMLMFEEWLKKVLKDGTLKADPGGEDIMATLKADLEDAWGKLSGSLTRQESYEIRNLCDKESWGGNAVEGQYKKILCQAILEIRYFMSGVETRRKDGVQEDEVTVEDLTDEEERRRCVVGAAALSTIYDDHCKLKDVIGVMEKNITSAVDTTLGDHLSKKNRSLQDQLDKCKRITLEELILGRAVLRDTIKQWRVDRRNERKGWRVGGTLWDDWKRVCPDGKPNANAEQMQKAQKEAKEANKSSLASSVKVGTATTAPTAGEPTMADILSNDDLTLELATIEKALEGVIKGDTVDPTELVKAMEKIKEASKEKA
;
A
#
# COMPACT_ATOMS: atom_id res chain seq x y z
N MET A 1 -40.18 2.81 -35.76
CA MET A 1 -39.54 2.29 -34.53
C MET A 1 -38.05 2.36 -34.74
N ALA A 2 -37.39 3.38 -34.18
CA ALA A 2 -35.94 3.51 -34.23
C ALA A 2 -35.37 2.90 -32.95
N ALA A 3 -34.46 1.94 -33.10
CA ALA A 3 -33.75 1.31 -32.00
C ALA A 3 -32.68 2.26 -31.46
N ALA A 4 -32.77 2.58 -30.17
CA ALA A 4 -31.73 3.29 -29.45
C ALA A 4 -30.58 2.34 -29.15
N VAL A 5 -29.40 2.67 -29.66
CA VAL A 5 -28.13 2.02 -29.31
C VAL A 5 -27.77 2.46 -27.90
N GLY A 6 -27.73 1.52 -26.96
CA GLY A 6 -27.28 1.73 -25.60
C GLY A 6 -25.76 1.96 -25.58
N THR A 7 -25.35 3.15 -25.15
CA THR A 7 -23.96 3.49 -24.84
C THR A 7 -23.52 2.75 -23.57
N ALA A 8 -22.42 2.00 -23.71
CA ALA A 8 -21.76 1.28 -22.63
C ALA A 8 -21.28 2.23 -21.52
N GLY A 9 -21.36 1.71 -20.29
CA GLY A 9 -21.15 2.46 -19.05
C GLY A 9 -19.71 2.90 -18.80
N THR A 10 -19.64 4.12 -18.29
CA THR A 10 -18.60 4.84 -17.55
C THR A 10 -17.49 3.99 -16.88
N THR A 11 -16.36 3.81 -17.58
CA THR A 11 -15.02 3.47 -17.03
C THR A 11 -14.12 4.71 -16.87
N GLY A 12 -14.68 5.92 -17.05
CA GLY A 12 -13.90 7.14 -17.27
C GLY A 12 -13.30 7.85 -16.04
N GLY A 13 -13.37 7.31 -14.82
CA GLY A 13 -12.90 8.02 -13.62
C GLY A 13 -11.52 7.62 -13.09
N THR A 14 -11.09 6.38 -13.31
CA THR A 14 -9.92 5.78 -12.65
C THR A 14 -8.70 5.65 -13.55
N MET A 15 -8.90 5.48 -14.85
CA MET A 15 -7.85 5.47 -15.87
C MET A 15 -7.23 6.85 -16.09
N LEU A 16 -8.03 7.91 -15.87
CA LEU A 16 -7.60 9.30 -15.99
C LEU A 16 -6.34 9.61 -15.17
N MET A 17 -6.16 8.96 -14.04
CA MET A 17 -5.13 9.31 -13.08
C MET A 17 -3.77 8.61 -13.36
N PHE A 18 -3.75 7.40 -13.93
CA PHE A 18 -2.51 6.80 -14.47
C PHE A 18 -2.11 7.52 -15.77
N GLU A 19 -3.10 7.91 -16.58
CA GLU A 19 -2.91 8.78 -17.74
C GLU A 19 -2.31 10.14 -17.33
N GLU A 20 -2.81 10.76 -16.26
CA GLU A 20 -2.30 12.01 -15.70
C GLU A 20 -0.87 11.88 -15.18
N TRP A 21 -0.54 10.76 -14.53
CA TRP A 21 0.82 10.47 -14.11
C TRP A 21 1.78 10.43 -15.30
N LEU A 22 1.44 9.67 -16.36
CA LEU A 22 2.24 9.61 -17.59
C LEU A 22 2.34 10.98 -18.28
N LYS A 23 1.24 11.73 -18.36
CA LYS A 23 1.22 13.11 -18.89
C LYS A 23 2.15 14.03 -18.11
N LYS A 24 2.20 13.89 -16.79
CA LYS A 24 3.06 14.72 -15.94
C LYS A 24 4.53 14.41 -16.17
N VAL A 25 4.94 13.14 -16.15
CA VAL A 25 6.36 12.79 -16.35
C VAL A 25 6.86 13.13 -17.76
N LEU A 26 5.96 13.12 -18.77
CA LEU A 26 6.24 13.68 -20.10
C LEU A 26 6.42 15.20 -20.06
N LYS A 27 5.48 15.92 -19.45
CA LYS A 27 5.51 17.38 -19.35
C LYS A 27 6.74 17.88 -18.59
N ASP A 28 7.14 17.18 -17.54
CA ASP A 28 8.29 17.50 -16.71
C ASP A 28 9.61 17.05 -17.39
N GLY A 29 9.55 16.41 -18.56
CA GLY A 29 10.72 15.96 -19.33
C GLY A 29 11.46 14.77 -18.73
N THR A 30 10.88 14.12 -17.71
CA THR A 30 11.42 12.91 -17.08
C THR A 30 11.32 11.73 -18.04
N LEU A 31 10.21 11.65 -18.77
CA LEU A 31 9.98 10.69 -19.84
C LEU A 31 10.11 11.41 -21.20
N LYS A 32 10.80 10.78 -22.15
CA LYS A 32 11.01 11.32 -23.50
C LYS A 32 9.83 11.02 -24.42
N ALA A 33 9.78 11.71 -25.56
CA ALA A 33 8.87 11.40 -26.67
C ALA A 33 9.13 9.99 -27.23
N ASP A 34 8.05 9.33 -27.67
CA ASP A 34 8.06 7.97 -28.23
C ASP A 34 8.94 6.96 -27.44
N PRO A 35 8.79 6.88 -26.10
CA PRO A 35 9.58 6.00 -25.26
C PRO A 35 9.21 4.53 -25.53
N GLY A 36 10.19 3.64 -25.38
CA GLY A 36 9.90 2.22 -25.29
C GLY A 36 9.13 1.88 -24.01
N GLY A 37 8.49 0.71 -23.96
CA GLY A 37 7.84 0.23 -22.74
C GLY A 37 8.80 0.14 -21.54
N GLU A 38 10.07 -0.16 -21.80
CA GLU A 38 11.17 -0.17 -20.81
C GLU A 38 11.38 1.21 -20.17
N ASP A 39 11.42 2.29 -20.96
CA ASP A 39 11.62 3.65 -20.44
C ASP A 39 10.43 4.13 -19.59
N ILE A 40 9.21 3.79 -20.02
CA ILE A 40 7.99 4.04 -19.24
C ILE A 40 8.10 3.30 -17.91
N MET A 41 8.44 2.01 -17.94
CA MET A 41 8.54 1.18 -16.75
C MET A 41 9.63 1.64 -15.79
N ALA A 42 10.80 2.03 -16.30
CA ALA A 42 11.90 2.58 -15.51
C ALA A 42 11.48 3.87 -14.79
N THR A 43 10.74 4.75 -15.46
CA THR A 43 10.22 6.00 -14.88
C THR A 43 9.22 5.71 -13.75
N LEU A 44 8.24 4.84 -14.01
CA LEU A 44 7.26 4.45 -13.00
C LEU A 44 7.94 3.79 -11.79
N LYS A 45 8.96 2.96 -12.04
CA LYS A 45 9.75 2.33 -10.99
C LYS A 45 10.47 3.35 -10.13
N ALA A 46 11.19 4.30 -10.71
CA ALA A 46 11.91 5.32 -9.97
C ALA A 46 10.99 6.14 -9.05
N ASP A 47 9.83 6.53 -9.57
CA ASP A 47 8.80 7.25 -8.83
C ASP A 47 8.22 6.46 -7.64
N LEU A 48 7.97 5.16 -7.84
CA LEU A 48 7.51 4.26 -6.78
C LEU A 48 8.61 4.01 -5.73
N GLU A 49 9.86 3.90 -6.16
CA GLU A 49 11.02 3.73 -5.29
C GLU A 49 11.31 4.98 -4.45
N ASP A 50 11.11 6.19 -4.98
CA ASP A 50 11.19 7.44 -4.20
C ASP A 50 10.14 7.48 -3.09
N ALA A 51 8.88 7.19 -3.44
CA ALA A 51 7.79 7.12 -2.47
C ALA A 51 8.04 6.02 -1.42
N TRP A 52 8.61 4.87 -1.82
CA TRP A 52 9.05 3.83 -0.91
C TRP A 52 10.21 4.28 0.00
N GLY A 53 11.16 5.07 -0.50
CA GLY A 53 12.24 5.66 0.29
C GLY A 53 11.69 6.50 1.46
N LYS A 54 10.66 7.32 1.19
CA LYS A 54 9.96 8.12 2.21
C LYS A 54 9.27 7.22 3.26
N LEU A 55 8.46 6.25 2.82
CA LEU A 55 7.75 5.35 3.74
C LEU A 55 8.71 4.48 4.57
N SER A 56 9.72 3.88 3.93
CA SER A 56 10.66 3.00 4.61
C SER A 56 11.49 3.74 5.67
N GLY A 57 11.90 4.99 5.40
CA GLY A 57 12.52 5.87 6.39
C GLY A 57 11.60 6.09 7.59
N SER A 58 10.34 6.40 7.30
CA SER A 58 9.28 6.61 8.30
C SER A 58 9.02 5.38 9.18
N LEU A 59 9.04 4.16 8.64
CA LEU A 59 8.88 2.93 9.41
C LEU A 59 10.06 2.61 10.34
N THR A 60 11.26 3.13 10.04
CA THR A 60 12.46 2.83 10.84
C THR A 60 12.68 3.74 12.04
N ARG A 61 12.14 4.96 12.01
CA ARG A 61 12.20 5.89 13.15
C ARG A 61 11.28 5.47 14.29
N GLN A 62 11.43 6.14 15.43
CA GLN A 62 10.45 6.08 16.52
C GLN A 62 9.12 6.70 16.08
N GLU A 63 8.02 6.11 16.54
CA GLU A 63 6.67 6.61 16.28
C GLU A 63 6.42 7.97 16.94
N SER A 64 5.57 8.78 16.31
CA SER A 64 5.09 10.04 16.89
C SER A 64 4.30 9.80 18.18
N TYR A 65 4.22 10.80 19.06
CA TYR A 65 3.34 10.75 20.22
C TYR A 65 1.88 10.60 19.81
N GLU A 66 1.46 11.24 18.73
CA GLU A 66 0.12 11.14 18.17
C GLU A 66 -0.25 9.70 17.79
N ILE A 67 0.56 9.05 16.93
CA ILE A 67 0.34 7.65 16.52
C ILE A 67 0.41 6.72 17.74
N ARG A 68 1.37 6.95 18.63
CA ARG A 68 1.46 6.18 19.88
C ARG A 68 0.18 6.31 20.70
N ASN A 69 -0.30 7.53 20.94
CA ASN A 69 -1.47 7.79 21.76
C ASN A 69 -2.75 7.22 21.15
N LEU A 70 -2.85 7.15 19.83
CA LEU A 70 -3.97 6.51 19.14
C LEU A 70 -4.00 4.99 19.41
N CYS A 71 -2.85 4.32 19.37
CA CYS A 71 -2.77 2.89 19.65
C CYS A 71 -2.73 2.54 21.14
N ASP A 72 -2.23 3.42 22.01
CA ASP A 72 -2.06 3.19 23.45
C ASP A 72 -3.37 3.24 24.23
N LYS A 73 -4.40 3.89 23.68
CA LYS A 73 -5.74 4.00 24.29
C LYS A 73 -6.50 2.68 24.32
N GLU A 74 -6.18 1.76 23.41
CA GLU A 74 -6.87 0.48 23.30
C GLU A 74 -6.30 -0.58 24.25
N SER A 75 -7.20 -1.41 24.77
CA SER A 75 -6.82 -2.63 25.48
C SER A 75 -6.66 -3.77 24.48
N TRP A 76 -5.40 -4.06 24.11
CA TRP A 76 -5.07 -5.07 23.08
C TRP A 76 -5.26 -6.53 23.52
N GLY A 77 -5.57 -6.75 24.81
CA GLY A 77 -5.72 -8.08 25.40
C GLY A 77 -4.45 -8.94 25.32
N GLY A 78 -4.56 -10.20 25.76
CA GLY A 78 -3.44 -11.13 25.81
C GLY A 78 -2.48 -10.87 26.99
N ASN A 79 -1.35 -11.56 27.00
CA ASN A 79 -0.28 -11.28 27.96
C ASN A 79 0.49 -9.99 27.60
N ALA A 80 1.38 -9.52 28.48
CA ALA A 80 2.10 -8.26 28.26
C ALA A 80 2.88 -8.20 26.94
N VAL A 81 3.45 -9.32 26.48
CA VAL A 81 4.20 -9.41 25.22
C VAL A 81 3.25 -9.34 24.03
N GLU A 82 2.14 -10.09 24.06
CA GLU A 82 1.14 -10.04 23.00
C GLU A 82 0.47 -8.67 22.89
N GLY A 83 0.13 -8.04 24.02
CA GLY A 83 -0.45 -6.71 24.04
C GLY A 83 0.50 -5.66 23.46
N GLN A 84 1.78 -5.72 23.84
CA GLN A 84 2.81 -4.85 23.27
C GLN A 84 2.99 -5.10 21.76
N TYR A 85 3.06 -6.36 21.34
CA TYR A 85 3.16 -6.76 19.94
C TYR A 85 2.03 -6.18 19.06
N LYS A 86 0.78 -6.33 19.50
CA LYS A 86 -0.40 -5.77 18.81
C LYS A 86 -0.37 -4.24 18.74
N LYS A 87 0.06 -3.59 19.81
CA LYS A 87 0.22 -2.14 19.86
C LYS A 87 1.27 -1.65 18.84
N ILE A 88 2.40 -2.32 18.73
CA ILE A 88 3.44 -1.98 17.73
C ILE A 88 2.91 -2.17 16.31
N LEU A 89 2.17 -3.24 16.06
CA LEU A 89 1.51 -3.47 14.77
C LEU A 89 0.56 -2.33 14.41
N CYS A 90 -0.28 -1.89 15.36
CA CYS A 90 -1.17 -0.75 15.15
C CYS A 90 -0.38 0.50 14.72
N GLN A 91 0.71 0.81 15.42
CA GLN A 91 1.54 1.98 15.13
C GLN A 91 2.20 1.89 13.75
N ALA A 92 2.61 0.69 13.33
CA ALA A 92 3.15 0.47 12.00
C ALA A 92 2.10 0.70 10.89
N ILE A 93 0.88 0.20 11.09
CA ILE A 93 -0.23 0.39 10.14
C ILE A 93 -0.65 1.86 10.07
N LEU A 94 -0.72 2.54 11.23
CA LEU A 94 -1.04 3.97 11.26
C LEU A 94 0.03 4.80 10.55
N GLU A 95 1.31 4.49 10.72
CA GLU A 95 2.38 5.20 9.99
C GLU A 95 2.19 5.09 8.47
N ILE A 96 1.85 3.90 7.95
CA ILE A 96 1.52 3.70 6.53
C ILE A 96 0.32 4.59 6.14
N ARG A 97 -0.72 4.65 6.98
CA ARG A 97 -1.94 5.42 6.70
C ARG A 97 -1.69 6.93 6.68
N TYR A 98 -0.83 7.42 7.55
CA TYR A 98 -0.37 8.80 7.59
C TYR A 98 0.45 9.15 6.34
N PHE A 99 1.41 8.30 5.99
CA PHE A 99 2.19 8.42 4.76
C PHE A 99 1.28 8.48 3.52
N MET A 100 0.30 7.57 3.41
CA MET A 100 -0.69 7.56 2.33
C MET A 100 -1.48 8.87 2.27
N SER A 101 -1.73 9.49 3.42
CA SER A 101 -2.47 10.74 3.54
C SER A 101 -1.64 11.99 3.22
N GLY A 102 -0.32 11.87 3.03
CA GLY A 102 0.57 13.02 2.86
C GLY A 102 0.90 13.74 4.16
N VAL A 103 0.64 13.10 5.29
CA VAL A 103 0.90 13.65 6.62
C VAL A 103 2.07 12.88 7.21
N GLU A 104 3.09 13.62 7.65
CA GLU A 104 4.18 13.09 8.43
C GLU A 104 4.13 13.68 9.83
N THR A 105 4.12 12.82 10.85
CA THR A 105 4.28 13.23 12.24
C THR A 105 5.56 12.62 12.80
N ARG A 106 6.41 13.46 13.38
CA ARG A 106 7.72 13.08 13.90
C ARG A 106 7.89 13.58 15.32
N ARG A 107 8.23 12.67 16.24
CA ARG A 107 8.57 13.05 17.61
C ARG A 107 9.73 14.05 17.62
N LYS A 108 9.57 15.16 18.35
CA LYS A 108 10.68 16.08 18.65
C LYS A 108 11.51 15.52 19.80
N ASP A 109 12.83 15.67 19.69
CA ASP A 109 13.74 15.21 20.74
C ASP A 109 13.58 16.06 22.01
N GLY A 110 13.44 15.40 23.16
CA GLY A 110 13.44 16.06 24.48
C GLY A 110 12.12 16.71 24.92
N VAL A 111 11.06 16.66 24.11
CA VAL A 111 9.73 17.21 24.46
C VAL A 111 8.60 16.24 24.08
N GLN A 112 7.46 16.31 24.76
CA GLN A 112 6.26 15.51 24.44
C GLN A 112 5.43 16.17 23.32
N GLU A 113 6.07 16.47 22.20
CA GLU A 113 5.42 17.08 21.04
C GLU A 113 5.88 16.41 19.75
N ASP A 114 5.03 16.51 18.73
CA ASP A 114 5.35 16.10 17.37
C ASP A 114 5.57 17.33 16.47
N GLU A 115 6.53 17.22 15.57
CA GLU A 115 6.61 18.02 14.37
C GLU A 115 5.66 17.41 13.34
N VAL A 116 4.83 18.26 12.72
CA VAL A 116 3.84 17.84 11.73
C VAL A 116 4.15 18.51 10.41
N THR A 117 4.37 17.70 9.39
CA THR A 117 4.54 18.14 8.00
C THR A 117 3.37 17.61 7.18
N VAL A 118 2.73 18.50 6.42
CA VAL A 118 1.64 18.16 5.51
C VAL A 118 2.06 18.53 4.10
N GLU A 119 2.26 17.52 3.26
CA GLU A 119 2.62 17.72 1.86
C GLU A 119 1.38 18.08 1.04
N ASP A 120 1.56 19.02 0.11
CA ASP A 120 0.52 19.33 -0.88
C ASP A 120 0.63 18.32 -2.02
N LEU A 121 -0.07 17.20 -1.87
CA LEU A 121 0.04 16.12 -2.82
C LEU A 121 -0.79 16.41 -4.07
N THR A 122 -0.13 16.27 -5.21
CA THR A 122 -0.81 16.14 -6.51
C THR A 122 -1.49 14.78 -6.62
N ASP A 123 -2.44 14.65 -7.54
CA ASP A 123 -3.22 13.43 -7.72
C ASP A 123 -2.35 12.19 -8.03
N GLU A 124 -1.24 12.35 -8.76
CA GLU A 124 -0.29 11.26 -9.00
C GLU A 124 0.59 10.93 -7.78
N GLU A 125 0.96 11.92 -6.96
CA GLU A 125 1.68 11.68 -5.70
C GLU A 125 0.82 10.90 -4.71
N GLU A 126 -0.46 11.26 -4.60
CA GLU A 126 -1.44 10.53 -3.80
C GLU A 126 -1.51 9.07 -4.24
N ARG A 127 -1.61 8.83 -5.54
CA ARG A 127 -1.69 7.51 -6.16
C ARG A 127 -0.45 6.66 -5.87
N ARG A 128 0.75 7.21 -6.10
CA ARG A 128 2.02 6.53 -5.79
C ARG A 128 2.10 6.13 -4.32
N ARG A 129 1.74 7.03 -3.40
CA ARG A 129 1.73 6.74 -1.95
C ARG A 129 0.73 5.66 -1.59
N CYS A 130 -0.47 5.66 -2.18
CA CYS A 130 -1.45 4.60 -1.95
C CYS A 130 -0.94 3.22 -2.40
N VAL A 131 -0.37 3.14 -3.60
CA VAL A 131 0.20 1.89 -4.16
C VAL A 131 1.36 1.39 -3.29
N VAL A 132 2.30 2.28 -2.95
CA VAL A 132 3.45 1.96 -2.08
C VAL A 132 2.98 1.52 -0.69
N GLY A 133 2.02 2.24 -0.09
CA GLY A 133 1.50 1.90 1.23
C GLY A 133 0.82 0.54 1.28
N ALA A 134 0.02 0.22 0.25
CA ALA A 134 -0.62 -1.07 0.11
C ALA A 134 0.39 -2.22 -0.06
N ALA A 135 1.34 -2.05 -0.97
CA ALA A 135 2.40 -3.02 -1.22
C ALA A 135 3.31 -3.21 0.01
N ALA A 136 3.62 -2.14 0.73
CA ALA A 136 4.40 -2.18 1.96
C ALA A 136 3.66 -2.92 3.07
N LEU A 137 2.37 -2.62 3.28
CA LEU A 137 1.58 -3.30 4.30
C LEU A 137 1.58 -4.81 4.06
N SER A 138 1.24 -5.23 2.84
CA SER A 138 1.15 -6.66 2.53
C SER A 138 2.51 -7.33 2.55
N THR A 139 3.56 -6.70 2.04
CA THR A 139 4.87 -7.34 1.97
C THR A 139 5.57 -7.40 3.31
N ILE A 140 5.38 -6.40 4.18
CA ILE A 140 6.08 -6.31 5.47
C ILE A 140 5.35 -7.05 6.57
N TYR A 141 4.02 -6.99 6.58
CA TYR A 141 3.23 -7.41 7.74
C TYR A 141 2.31 -8.61 7.49
N ASP A 142 2.16 -9.12 6.26
CA ASP A 142 1.26 -10.26 5.97
C ASP A 142 1.53 -11.51 6.81
N ASP A 143 2.77 -11.72 7.25
CA ASP A 143 3.19 -12.86 8.05
C ASP A 143 3.04 -12.67 9.56
N HIS A 144 2.40 -11.59 10.00
CA HIS A 144 2.12 -11.32 11.41
C HIS A 144 0.79 -11.94 11.86
N CYS A 145 0.85 -12.93 12.77
CA CYS A 145 -0.31 -13.73 13.19
C CYS A 145 -1.44 -12.96 13.92
N LYS A 146 -1.20 -11.72 14.36
CA LYS A 146 -2.19 -10.86 15.00
C LYS A 146 -2.61 -9.68 14.14
N LEU A 147 -2.15 -9.61 12.89
CA LEU A 147 -2.45 -8.48 12.00
C LEU A 147 -3.96 -8.33 11.80
N LYS A 148 -4.69 -9.41 11.46
CA LYS A 148 -6.15 -9.38 11.33
C LYS A 148 -6.87 -8.89 12.60
N ASP A 149 -6.44 -9.36 13.78
CA ASP A 149 -7.01 -8.92 15.06
C ASP A 149 -6.79 -7.42 15.25
N VAL A 150 -5.58 -6.95 14.96
CA VAL A 150 -5.22 -5.53 15.08
C VAL A 150 -6.05 -4.67 14.13
N ILE A 151 -6.16 -5.07 12.85
CA ILE A 151 -7.00 -4.39 11.87
C ILE A 151 -8.45 -4.34 12.34
N GLY A 152 -8.99 -5.44 12.86
CA GLY A 152 -10.36 -5.50 13.35
C GLY A 152 -10.62 -4.58 14.55
N VAL A 153 -9.65 -4.41 15.46
CA VAL A 153 -9.74 -3.42 16.56
C VAL A 153 -9.62 -2.01 16.00
N MET A 154 -8.70 -1.78 15.06
CA MET A 154 -8.51 -0.47 14.45
C MET A 154 -9.75 0.01 13.72
N GLU A 155 -10.40 -0.85 12.95
CA GLU A 155 -11.66 -0.54 12.24
C GLU A 155 -12.77 -0.16 13.21
N LYS A 156 -12.88 -0.86 14.34
CA LYS A 156 -13.96 -0.64 15.33
C LYS A 156 -13.73 0.58 16.22
N ASN A 157 -12.49 0.80 16.68
CA ASN A 157 -12.24 1.70 17.81
C ASN A 157 -11.30 2.87 17.46
N ILE A 158 -10.38 2.70 16.50
CA ILE A 158 -9.30 3.67 16.24
C ILE A 158 -9.56 4.50 14.99
N THR A 159 -10.19 3.93 13.96
CA THR A 159 -10.29 4.53 12.62
C THR A 159 -10.97 5.89 12.63
N SER A 160 -12.06 6.06 13.40
CA SER A 160 -12.72 7.36 13.49
C SER A 160 -11.81 8.42 14.10
N ALA A 161 -11.03 8.08 15.15
CA ALA A 161 -10.11 9.02 15.78
C ALA A 161 -8.94 9.38 14.84
N VAL A 162 -8.45 8.40 14.07
CA VAL A 162 -7.43 8.62 13.04
C VAL A 162 -7.96 9.54 11.94
N ASP A 163 -9.16 9.27 11.41
CA ASP A 163 -9.76 10.06 10.34
C ASP A 163 -10.02 11.51 10.82
N THR A 164 -10.45 11.71 12.08
CA THR A 164 -10.55 13.05 12.68
C THR A 164 -9.18 13.72 12.80
N THR A 165 -8.17 13.04 13.33
CA THR A 165 -6.83 13.61 13.56
C THR A 165 -6.17 14.00 12.23
N LEU A 166 -6.22 13.12 11.23
CA LEU A 166 -5.77 13.43 9.87
C LEU A 166 -6.58 14.58 9.28
N GLY A 167 -7.88 14.61 9.52
CA GLY A 167 -8.73 15.70 9.06
C GLY A 167 -8.35 17.05 9.63
N ASP A 168 -7.96 17.12 10.90
CA ASP A 168 -7.48 18.37 11.51
C ASP A 168 -6.19 18.88 10.85
N HIS A 169 -5.27 17.97 10.49
CA HIS A 169 -4.05 18.31 9.74
C HIS A 169 -4.35 18.77 8.31
N LEU A 170 -5.29 18.11 7.63
CA LEU A 170 -5.64 18.32 6.23
C LEU A 170 -6.64 19.47 5.99
N SER A 171 -7.44 19.83 7.00
CA SER A 171 -8.50 20.85 6.92
C SER A 171 -8.03 22.25 6.51
N LYS A 172 -6.71 22.48 6.50
CA LYS A 172 -6.06 23.71 6.04
C LYS A 172 -5.96 23.80 4.50
N LYS A 173 -6.53 22.86 3.75
CA LYS A 173 -6.41 22.75 2.28
C LYS A 173 -7.75 22.99 1.57
N ASN A 174 -7.71 23.56 0.36
CA ASN A 174 -8.88 23.88 -0.48
C ASN A 174 -9.55 22.65 -1.16
N ARG A 175 -9.49 21.47 -0.55
CA ARG A 175 -10.07 20.22 -1.05
C ARG A 175 -11.10 19.67 -0.07
N SER A 176 -12.12 18.99 -0.58
CA SER A 176 -13.05 18.20 0.24
C SER A 176 -12.26 17.23 1.13
N LEU A 177 -12.49 17.30 2.44
CA LEU A 177 -11.81 16.44 3.42
C LEU A 177 -12.09 14.96 3.17
N GLN A 178 -13.32 14.63 2.80
CA GLN A 178 -13.70 13.26 2.50
C GLN A 178 -12.89 12.71 1.32
N ASP A 179 -12.70 13.51 0.27
CA ASP A 179 -11.90 13.10 -0.90
C ASP A 179 -10.42 12.91 -0.56
N GLN A 180 -9.88 13.66 0.41
CA GLN A 180 -8.51 13.48 0.88
C GLN A 180 -8.32 12.21 1.71
N LEU A 181 -9.32 11.83 2.53
CA LEU A 181 -9.28 10.62 3.35
C LEU A 181 -9.58 9.34 2.54
N ASP A 182 -10.35 9.46 1.46
CA ASP A 182 -10.81 8.33 0.64
C ASP A 182 -10.06 8.18 -0.69
N LYS A 183 -9.01 8.96 -0.93
CA LYS A 183 -8.25 8.97 -2.19
C LYS A 183 -7.76 7.60 -2.66
N CYS A 184 -7.36 6.73 -1.74
CA CYS A 184 -6.87 5.39 -2.08
C CYS A 184 -7.98 4.41 -2.53
N LYS A 185 -9.26 4.73 -2.33
CA LYS A 185 -10.39 3.94 -2.86
C LYS A 185 -10.43 3.94 -4.40
N ARG A 186 -9.76 4.90 -5.03
CA ARG A 186 -9.69 5.08 -6.49
C ARG A 186 -8.55 4.31 -7.16
N ILE A 187 -7.70 3.63 -6.38
CA ILE A 187 -6.66 2.74 -6.92
C ILE A 187 -7.32 1.55 -7.61
N THR A 188 -6.89 1.26 -8.84
CA THR A 188 -7.38 0.11 -9.60
C THR A 188 -6.55 -1.14 -9.35
N LEU A 189 -7.07 -2.28 -9.79
CA LEU A 189 -6.42 -3.56 -9.64
C LEU A 189 -5.10 -3.60 -10.43
N GLU A 190 -5.12 -3.06 -11.64
CA GLU A 190 -4.01 -3.00 -12.58
C GLU A 190 -2.85 -2.17 -12.01
N GLU A 191 -3.17 -1.06 -11.35
CA GLU A 191 -2.17 -0.22 -10.68
C GLU A 191 -1.53 -0.92 -9.50
N LEU A 192 -2.30 -1.71 -8.76
CA LEU A 192 -1.79 -2.49 -7.65
C LEU A 192 -0.92 -3.65 -8.15
N ILE A 193 -1.31 -4.29 -9.25
CA ILE A 193 -0.50 -5.30 -9.95
C ILE A 193 0.84 -4.70 -10.38
N LEU A 194 0.81 -3.53 -11.05
CA LEU A 194 2.01 -2.84 -11.50
C LEU A 194 2.91 -2.46 -10.33
N GLY A 195 2.36 -1.80 -9.32
CA GLY A 195 3.12 -1.39 -8.15
C GLY A 195 3.76 -2.56 -7.40
N ARG A 196 3.04 -3.68 -7.31
CA ARG A 196 3.56 -4.89 -6.69
C ARG A 196 4.65 -5.55 -7.51
N ALA A 197 4.49 -5.65 -8.82
CA ALA A 197 5.53 -6.18 -9.71
C ALA A 197 6.85 -5.40 -9.58
N VAL A 198 6.76 -4.08 -9.42
CA VAL A 198 7.91 -3.21 -9.22
C VAL A 198 8.53 -3.33 -7.83
N LEU A 199 7.72 -3.19 -6.78
CA LEU A 199 8.24 -2.92 -5.43
C LEU A 199 8.43 -4.16 -4.57
N ARG A 200 7.76 -5.27 -4.88
CA ARG A 200 7.67 -6.43 -3.98
C ARG A 200 9.05 -6.92 -3.56
N ASP A 201 9.93 -7.18 -4.51
CA ASP A 201 11.24 -7.78 -4.19
C ASP A 201 12.13 -6.80 -3.42
N THR A 202 12.08 -5.52 -3.77
CA THR A 202 12.73 -4.43 -3.04
C THR A 202 12.27 -4.38 -1.58
N ILE A 203 10.95 -4.40 -1.34
CA ILE A 203 10.38 -4.35 0.01
C ILE A 203 10.66 -5.66 0.77
N LYS A 204 10.61 -6.82 0.11
CA LYS A 204 10.93 -8.12 0.72
C LYS A 204 12.37 -8.17 1.20
N GLN A 205 13.31 -7.79 0.35
CA GLN A 205 14.72 -7.76 0.69
C GLN A 205 14.96 -6.81 1.86
N TRP A 206 14.43 -5.59 1.77
CA TRP A 206 14.51 -4.61 2.86
C TRP A 206 13.97 -5.14 4.18
N ARG A 207 12.80 -5.79 4.17
CA ARG A 207 12.19 -6.39 5.37
C ARG A 207 13.10 -7.46 5.98
N VAL A 208 13.64 -8.35 5.15
CA VAL A 208 14.56 -9.42 5.60
C VAL A 208 15.80 -8.80 6.24
N ASP A 209 16.40 -7.80 5.59
CA ASP A 209 17.60 -7.11 6.10
C ASP A 209 17.31 -6.45 7.46
N ARG A 210 16.21 -5.70 7.57
CA ARG A 210 15.81 -5.09 8.85
C ARG A 210 15.59 -6.13 9.95
N ARG A 211 14.92 -7.25 9.65
CA ARG A 211 14.66 -8.35 10.60
C ARG A 211 15.93 -9.07 11.04
N ASN A 212 16.89 -9.27 10.14
CA ASN A 212 18.18 -9.88 10.44
C ASN A 212 19.07 -8.94 11.25
N GLU A 213 19.12 -7.65 10.90
CA GLU A 213 19.90 -6.63 11.59
C GLU A 213 19.24 -6.14 12.89
N ARG A 214 18.00 -6.57 13.18
CA ARG A 214 17.16 -6.10 14.29
C ARG A 214 16.97 -4.57 14.31
N LYS A 215 16.86 -3.98 13.12
CA LYS A 215 16.68 -2.52 12.92
C LYS A 215 15.23 -2.15 12.63
N GLY A 216 14.86 -0.94 13.04
CA GLY A 216 13.49 -0.42 12.93
C GLY A 216 12.57 -1.15 13.91
N TRP A 217 12.17 -0.48 14.98
CA TRP A 217 11.47 -1.14 16.09
C TRP A 217 10.12 -1.76 15.67
N ARG A 218 9.46 -1.15 14.68
CA ARG A 218 8.22 -1.58 14.01
C ARG A 218 8.42 -2.58 12.88
N VAL A 219 9.65 -3.06 12.64
CA VAL A 219 9.92 -3.98 11.53
C VAL A 219 10.77 -5.15 11.99
N GLY A 220 12.06 -4.90 12.26
CA GLY A 220 13.02 -5.93 12.62
C GLY A 220 13.43 -5.96 14.08
N GLY A 221 13.16 -4.88 14.82
CA GLY A 221 13.43 -4.78 16.26
C GLY A 221 12.36 -5.48 17.10
N THR A 222 11.82 -4.77 18.09
CA THR A 222 10.85 -5.31 19.06
C THR A 222 9.67 -6.02 18.42
N LEU A 223 9.11 -5.48 17.33
CA LEU A 223 8.00 -6.12 16.65
C LEU A 223 8.32 -7.57 16.22
N TRP A 224 9.49 -7.78 15.63
CA TRP A 224 9.91 -9.10 15.15
C TRP A 224 10.34 -10.02 16.29
N ASP A 225 10.95 -9.47 17.33
CA ASP A 225 11.30 -10.24 18.52
C ASP A 225 10.06 -10.72 19.28
N ASP A 226 9.01 -9.91 19.37
CA ASP A 226 7.75 -10.31 19.98
C ASP A 226 6.97 -11.25 19.05
N TRP A 227 7.04 -11.06 17.72
CA TRP A 227 6.49 -12.02 16.75
C TRP A 227 7.01 -13.43 17.01
N LYS A 228 8.33 -13.60 17.21
CA LYS A 228 8.95 -14.91 17.48
C LYS A 228 8.45 -15.58 18.74
N ARG A 229 7.98 -14.79 19.71
CA ARG A 229 7.46 -15.28 21.00
C ARG A 229 5.97 -15.57 20.95
N VAL A 230 5.22 -14.79 20.16
CA VAL A 230 3.76 -14.83 20.12
C VAL A 230 3.25 -15.77 19.04
N CYS A 231 3.79 -15.69 17.82
CA CYS A 231 3.17 -16.32 16.66
C CYS A 231 3.38 -17.83 16.54
N PRO A 232 4.57 -18.40 16.81
CA PRO A 232 4.77 -19.84 16.77
C PRO A 232 4.14 -20.58 17.97
N ASP A 233 2.81 -20.63 18.04
CA ASP A 233 2.03 -21.22 19.15
C ASP A 233 2.41 -20.69 20.54
N GLY A 234 2.86 -19.43 20.66
CA GLY A 234 3.34 -18.87 21.92
C GLY A 234 4.64 -19.50 22.45
N LYS A 235 5.39 -20.23 21.61
CA LYS A 235 6.64 -20.90 22.00
C LYS A 235 7.83 -19.96 21.78
N PRO A 236 8.48 -19.45 22.84
CA PRO A 236 9.57 -18.48 22.71
C PRO A 236 10.85 -19.00 22.04
N ASN A 237 10.97 -20.33 21.85
CA ASN A 237 12.10 -21.00 21.22
C ASN A 237 11.67 -21.90 20.04
N ALA A 238 10.74 -21.41 19.23
CA ALA A 238 10.30 -22.14 18.05
C ALA A 238 11.45 -22.39 17.07
N ASN A 239 11.49 -23.59 16.50
CA ASN A 239 12.46 -23.93 15.46
C ASN A 239 12.08 -23.30 14.10
N ALA A 240 12.97 -23.41 13.12
CA ALA A 240 12.76 -22.80 11.79
C ALA A 240 11.48 -23.30 11.11
N GLU A 241 11.13 -24.57 11.24
CA GLU A 241 9.91 -25.16 10.66
C GLU A 241 8.64 -24.57 11.30
N GLN A 242 8.63 -24.43 12.63
CA GLN A 242 7.54 -23.81 13.37
C GLN A 242 7.37 -22.34 13.01
N MET A 243 8.47 -21.60 12.84
CA MET A 243 8.43 -20.21 12.39
C MET A 243 7.85 -20.11 10.97
N GLN A 244 8.32 -20.94 10.03
CA GLN A 244 7.81 -20.95 8.65
C GLN A 244 6.33 -21.32 8.59
N LYS A 245 5.91 -22.31 9.39
CA LYS A 245 4.50 -22.69 9.51
C LYS A 245 3.65 -21.52 10.03
N ALA A 246 4.08 -20.85 11.10
CA ALA A 246 3.37 -19.70 11.65
C ALA A 246 3.27 -18.53 10.67
N GLN A 247 4.33 -18.25 9.89
CA GLN A 247 4.28 -17.25 8.81
C GLN A 247 3.26 -17.63 7.74
N LYS A 248 3.27 -18.89 7.29
CA LYS A 248 2.32 -19.37 6.26
C LYS A 248 0.88 -19.27 6.74
N GLU A 249 0.59 -19.71 7.96
CA GLU A 249 -0.75 -19.62 8.56
C GLU A 249 -1.20 -18.17 8.74
N ALA A 250 -0.31 -17.29 9.19
CA ALA A 250 -0.59 -15.86 9.29
C ALA A 250 -0.94 -15.24 7.94
N LYS A 251 -0.16 -15.52 6.90
CA LYS A 251 -0.42 -15.04 5.53
C LYS A 251 -1.80 -15.45 5.04
N GLU A 252 -2.16 -16.72 5.19
CA GLU A 252 -3.49 -17.23 4.82
C GLU A 252 -4.61 -16.57 5.63
N ALA A 253 -4.43 -16.40 6.94
CA ALA A 253 -5.42 -15.78 7.80
C ALA A 253 -5.64 -14.28 7.49
N ASN A 254 -4.59 -13.59 7.04
CA ASN A 254 -4.58 -12.14 6.83
C ASN A 254 -5.09 -11.71 5.45
N LYS A 255 -5.15 -12.60 4.44
CA LYS A 255 -5.48 -12.27 3.04
C LYS A 255 -6.64 -11.28 2.90
N SER A 256 -7.79 -11.58 3.49
CA SER A 256 -8.99 -10.75 3.35
C SER A 256 -8.98 -9.43 4.11
N SER A 257 -8.05 -9.23 5.06
CA SER A 257 -7.97 -8.02 5.89
C SER A 257 -7.00 -6.96 5.36
N LEU A 258 -6.10 -7.31 4.45
CA LEU A 258 -5.06 -6.41 3.97
C LEU A 258 -5.64 -5.21 3.22
N ALA A 259 -6.55 -5.44 2.27
CA ALA A 259 -7.12 -4.38 1.44
C ALA A 259 -7.97 -3.37 2.26
N SER A 260 -8.69 -3.81 3.29
CA SER A 260 -9.56 -2.94 4.09
C SER A 260 -8.74 -1.93 4.92
N SER A 261 -7.63 -2.38 5.49
CA SER A 261 -6.80 -1.55 6.38
C SER A 261 -6.17 -0.32 5.71
N VAL A 262 -5.84 -0.42 4.43
CA VAL A 262 -5.31 0.68 3.59
C VAL A 262 -6.39 1.41 2.78
N LYS A 263 -7.68 1.03 2.93
CA LYS A 263 -8.81 1.60 2.17
C LYS A 263 -8.54 1.63 0.65
N VAL A 264 -7.93 0.57 0.11
CA VAL A 264 -7.57 0.49 -1.32
C VAL A 264 -8.68 -0.18 -2.12
N GLY A 265 -9.10 0.49 -3.20
CA GLY A 265 -10.21 0.06 -4.05
C GLY A 265 -11.60 0.24 -3.40
N THR A 266 -12.65 -0.08 -4.14
CA THR A 266 -14.02 -0.15 -3.62
C THR A 266 -14.33 -1.59 -3.21
N ALA A 267 -14.87 -1.79 -2.01
CA ALA A 267 -15.25 -3.10 -1.48
C ALA A 267 -16.41 -3.78 -2.23
N THR A 268 -16.89 -3.22 -3.35
CA THR A 268 -18.23 -3.49 -3.91
C THR A 268 -18.27 -4.10 -5.31
N THR A 269 -17.15 -4.38 -5.98
CA THR A 269 -17.19 -5.32 -7.11
C THR A 269 -16.99 -6.73 -6.58
N ALA A 270 -18.10 -7.47 -6.49
CA ALA A 270 -18.03 -8.93 -6.38
C ALA A 270 -17.04 -9.45 -7.44
N PRO A 271 -16.13 -10.36 -7.09
CA PRO A 271 -15.18 -10.89 -8.05
C PRO A 271 -15.97 -11.48 -9.22
N THR A 272 -15.70 -10.96 -10.42
CA THR A 272 -16.06 -11.67 -11.64
C THR A 272 -15.38 -13.03 -11.57
N ALA A 273 -16.07 -14.12 -11.91
CA ALA A 273 -15.49 -15.46 -11.81
C ALA A 273 -14.16 -15.52 -12.59
N GLY A 274 -13.07 -15.85 -11.90
CA GLY A 274 -11.72 -15.92 -12.47
C GLY A 274 -10.90 -14.62 -12.42
N GLU A 275 -11.39 -13.54 -11.81
CA GLU A 275 -10.60 -12.31 -11.60
C GLU A 275 -10.07 -12.20 -10.17
N PRO A 276 -8.77 -11.90 -9.97
CA PRO A 276 -8.21 -11.72 -8.64
C PRO A 276 -8.75 -10.44 -7.98
N THR A 277 -8.99 -10.49 -6.68
CA THR A 277 -9.35 -9.31 -5.88
C THR A 277 -8.13 -8.49 -5.48
N MET A 278 -8.33 -7.26 -4.97
CA MET A 278 -7.25 -6.46 -4.36
C MET A 278 -6.52 -7.23 -3.26
N ALA A 279 -7.27 -7.99 -2.45
CA ALA A 279 -6.72 -8.83 -1.40
C ALA A 279 -5.86 -9.97 -1.96
N ASP A 280 -6.29 -10.60 -3.06
CA ASP A 280 -5.52 -11.65 -3.73
C ASP A 280 -4.22 -11.10 -4.29
N ILE A 281 -4.27 -9.96 -5.00
CA ILE A 281 -3.07 -9.29 -5.52
C ILE A 281 -2.12 -8.93 -4.39
N LEU A 282 -2.60 -8.42 -3.26
CA LEU A 282 -1.73 -8.05 -2.14
C LEU A 282 -1.06 -9.26 -1.46
N SER A 283 -1.75 -10.41 -1.41
CA SER A 283 -1.35 -11.53 -0.55
C SER A 283 -0.79 -12.75 -1.27
N ASN A 284 -1.07 -12.94 -2.56
CA ASN A 284 -0.63 -14.11 -3.32
C ASN A 284 0.60 -13.80 -4.15
N ASP A 285 1.77 -14.28 -3.72
CA ASP A 285 3.06 -14.09 -4.38
C ASP A 285 3.06 -14.52 -5.86
N ASP A 286 2.27 -15.53 -6.22
CA ASP A 286 2.22 -16.09 -7.57
C ASP A 286 1.53 -15.15 -8.57
N LEU A 287 0.69 -14.22 -8.10
CA LEU A 287 0.02 -13.21 -8.93
C LEU A 287 0.93 -12.04 -9.33
N THR A 288 2.20 -12.04 -8.91
CA THR A 288 3.15 -11.01 -9.32
C THR A 288 3.53 -11.22 -10.79
N LEU A 289 3.33 -10.22 -11.63
CA LEU A 289 3.73 -10.26 -13.04
C LEU A 289 5.24 -10.01 -13.19
N GLU A 290 5.81 -10.59 -14.24
CA GLU A 290 7.17 -10.28 -14.67
C GLU A 290 7.22 -8.88 -15.28
N LEU A 291 8.30 -8.15 -15.03
CA LEU A 291 8.47 -6.77 -15.55
C LEU A 291 8.39 -6.73 -17.07
N ALA A 292 8.99 -7.70 -17.76
CA ALA A 292 8.96 -7.80 -19.23
C ALA A 292 7.52 -7.91 -19.80
N THR A 293 6.59 -8.53 -19.06
CA THR A 293 5.18 -8.60 -19.47
C THR A 293 4.53 -7.21 -19.42
N ILE A 294 4.85 -6.43 -18.38
CA ILE A 294 4.32 -5.08 -18.19
C ILE A 294 4.94 -4.11 -19.20
N GLU A 295 6.25 -4.18 -19.41
CA GLU A 295 6.97 -3.37 -20.40
C GLU A 295 6.36 -3.54 -21.79
N LYS A 296 6.16 -4.80 -22.22
CA LYS A 296 5.50 -5.11 -23.50
C LYS A 296 4.06 -4.60 -23.58
N ALA A 297 3.34 -4.59 -22.46
CA ALA A 297 1.98 -4.06 -22.43
C ALA A 297 1.95 -2.53 -22.63
N LEU A 298 2.97 -1.82 -22.13
CA LEU A 298 3.10 -0.36 -22.17
C LEU A 298 3.68 0.18 -23.50
N GLU A 299 4.12 -0.70 -24.41
CA GLU A 299 4.61 -0.28 -25.73
C GLU A 299 3.54 0.52 -26.51
N GLY A 300 3.94 1.67 -27.03
CA GLY A 300 3.08 2.52 -27.87
C GLY A 300 2.01 3.31 -27.12
N VAL A 301 2.01 3.27 -25.78
CA VAL A 301 1.15 4.10 -24.93
C VAL A 301 1.44 5.59 -25.13
N ILE A 302 2.66 5.95 -25.48
CA ILE A 302 3.06 7.33 -25.76
C ILE A 302 3.42 7.45 -27.23
N LYS A 303 2.83 8.45 -27.89
CA LYS A 303 3.06 8.80 -29.29
C LYS A 303 3.40 10.28 -29.38
N GLY A 304 4.59 10.58 -29.89
CA GLY A 304 5.22 11.89 -29.76
C GLY A 304 5.26 12.31 -28.29
N ASP A 305 4.77 13.53 -28.00
CA ASP A 305 4.72 14.11 -26.65
C ASP A 305 3.37 13.90 -25.96
N THR A 306 2.58 12.91 -26.40
CA THR A 306 1.22 12.68 -25.89
C THR A 306 1.01 11.24 -25.44
N VAL A 307 0.27 11.09 -24.34
CA VAL A 307 -0.27 9.78 -23.93
C VAL A 307 -1.46 9.46 -24.82
N ASP A 308 -1.44 8.33 -25.51
CA ASP A 308 -2.56 7.80 -26.29
C ASP A 308 -3.53 7.06 -25.33
N PRO A 309 -4.71 7.63 -25.05
CA PRO A 309 -5.63 7.02 -24.08
C PRO A 309 -6.13 5.65 -24.54
N THR A 310 -6.22 5.40 -25.85
CA THR A 310 -6.70 4.13 -26.38
C THR A 310 -5.67 3.02 -26.20
N GLU A 311 -4.40 3.32 -26.45
CA GLU A 311 -3.32 2.36 -26.20
C GLU A 311 -3.10 2.15 -24.70
N LEU A 312 -3.31 3.19 -23.88
CA LEU A 312 -3.29 3.05 -22.42
C LEU A 312 -4.38 2.10 -21.91
N VAL A 313 -5.62 2.20 -22.43
CA VAL A 313 -6.70 1.25 -22.12
C VAL A 313 -6.25 -0.18 -22.41
N LYS A 314 -5.75 -0.42 -23.63
CA LYS A 314 -5.31 -1.74 -24.07
C LYS A 314 -4.15 -2.27 -23.22
N ALA A 315 -3.22 -1.40 -22.82
CA ALA A 315 -2.13 -1.75 -21.93
C ALA A 315 -2.64 -2.26 -20.58
N MET A 316 -3.58 -1.53 -19.97
CA MET A 316 -4.17 -1.91 -18.69
C MET A 316 -4.97 -3.21 -18.78
N GLU A 317 -5.72 -3.40 -19.87
CA GLU A 317 -6.43 -4.66 -20.13
C GLU A 317 -5.44 -5.84 -20.26
N LYS A 318 -4.34 -5.68 -21.01
CA LYS A 318 -3.30 -6.73 -21.12
C LYS A 318 -2.68 -7.08 -19.76
N ILE A 319 -2.39 -6.09 -18.91
CA ILE A 319 -1.89 -6.32 -17.55
C ILE A 319 -2.92 -7.08 -16.72
N LYS A 320 -4.20 -6.69 -16.81
CA LYS A 320 -5.29 -7.37 -16.12
C LYS A 320 -5.39 -8.83 -16.55
N GLU A 321 -5.46 -9.11 -17.85
CA GLU A 321 -5.58 -10.46 -18.39
C GLU A 321 -4.36 -11.34 -18.02
N ALA A 322 -3.15 -10.80 -18.12
CA ALA A 322 -1.94 -11.53 -17.70
C ALA A 322 -1.98 -11.92 -16.21
N SER A 323 -2.63 -11.13 -15.35
CA SER A 323 -2.80 -11.48 -13.94
C SER A 323 -3.80 -12.63 -13.72
N LYS A 324 -4.81 -12.75 -14.59
CA LYS A 324 -5.79 -13.86 -14.52
C LYS A 324 -5.16 -15.19 -14.91
N GLU A 325 -4.23 -15.19 -15.86
CA GLU A 325 -3.49 -16.40 -16.24
C GLU A 325 -2.63 -16.97 -15.11
N LYS A 326 -2.35 -16.17 -14.07
CA LYS A 326 -1.62 -16.59 -12.87
C LYS A 326 -2.53 -16.99 -11.68
N ALA A 327 -3.84 -16.74 -11.76
CA ALA A 327 -4.82 -16.98 -10.69
C ALA A 327 -5.41 -18.40 -10.73
#